data_AF-A0A1F9SHQ0-F1
#
_entry.id   AF-A0A1F9SHQ0-F1
#
_cell.length_a   1.000
_cell.length_b   1.000
_cell.length_c   1.000
_cell.angle_alpha   90.00
_cell.angle_beta   90.00
_cell.angle_gamma   90.00
#
_symmetry.space_group_name_H-M   'P 1'
#
loop_
_entity.id
_entity.type
_entity.pdbx_description
1 polymer ?
#
loop_
_entity_poly.entity_id
_entity_poly.type
_entity_poly.pdbx_seq_one_letter_code
_entity_poly.pdbx_strand_id
1 'polypeptide(L)'
;MRAKDVLGLWYGYKKIISAGLDPGPAKKLEKVFSGYGLVFERIDESYDYKGRSRTYLVAKKTSYLKAAAAAYYDSRYDAVGALLGYPACCVKKHNAIIRGKGPMNDFVRRSAAGTGRFRWELNNILDFDGRLNGERAAGFDVSLVPHASLISHNPCAYDCAPSLKIARLNLALLRRHGAGSEADPALLARPVLYADDFNFAVLNGTSGPGGAAYSGTACVLGLEELRGALGRCDLAAVSGRRLTLSRKGRPVLQKDFPVKPLLLPFAL
;
A
#
# COMPACT_ATOMS: atom_id res chain seq x y z
N MET A 1 -13.09 4.87 0.08
CA MET A 1 -12.54 5.20 1.42
C MET A 1 -12.48 3.93 2.24
N ARG A 2 -11.39 3.68 2.99
CA ARG A 2 -11.16 2.40 3.68
C ARG A 2 -11.66 2.45 5.12
N ALA A 3 -12.09 1.31 5.66
CA ALA A 3 -12.63 1.25 7.02
C ALA A 3 -11.61 1.74 8.07
N LYS A 4 -10.33 1.36 7.91
CA LYS A 4 -9.24 1.82 8.79
C LYS A 4 -9.06 3.35 8.83
N ASP A 5 -9.35 4.05 7.74
CA ASP A 5 -9.21 5.51 7.68
C ASP A 5 -10.33 6.20 8.46
N VAL A 6 -11.56 5.70 8.30
CA VAL A 6 -12.74 6.16 9.05
C VAL A 6 -12.54 5.92 10.55
N LEU A 7 -12.09 4.73 10.93
CA LEU A 7 -11.75 4.40 12.30
C LEU A 7 -10.63 5.31 12.83
N GLY A 8 -9.62 5.61 12.01
CA GLY A 8 -8.55 6.52 12.42
C GLY A 8 -8.98 7.94 12.70
N LEU A 9 -9.93 8.44 11.90
CA LEU A 9 -10.57 9.73 12.17
C LEU A 9 -11.45 9.66 13.42
N TRP A 10 -12.23 8.58 13.58
CA TRP A 10 -13.13 8.37 14.72
C TRP A 10 -12.38 8.31 16.05
N TYR A 11 -11.29 7.55 16.13
CA TYR A 11 -10.45 7.40 17.33
C TYR A 11 -9.37 8.49 17.46
N GLY A 12 -9.28 9.41 16.49
CA GLY A 12 -8.57 10.68 16.63
C GLY A 12 -7.05 10.67 16.39
N TYR A 13 -6.48 9.53 15.98
CA TYR A 13 -5.07 9.47 15.55
C TYR A 13 -4.87 9.90 14.10
N LYS A 14 -5.94 10.03 13.31
CA LYS A 14 -5.98 10.82 12.08
C LYS A 14 -6.79 12.09 12.31
N LYS A 15 -6.35 13.21 11.72
CA LYS A 15 -7.11 14.48 11.72
C LYS A 15 -7.93 14.66 10.46
N ILE A 16 -7.46 14.07 9.36
CA ILE A 16 -8.14 14.03 8.08
C ILE A 16 -8.13 12.61 7.49
N ILE A 17 -9.02 12.37 6.55
CA ILE A 17 -8.93 11.32 5.54
C ILE A 17 -8.76 12.02 4.20
N SER A 18 -7.89 11.50 3.33
CA SER A 18 -7.75 11.94 1.94
C SER A 18 -8.05 10.75 1.04
N ALA A 19 -8.99 10.91 0.11
CA ALA A 19 -9.42 9.83 -0.78
C ALA A 19 -9.79 10.37 -2.16
N GLY A 20 -9.33 9.70 -3.22
CA GLY A 20 -9.86 9.90 -4.57
C GLY A 20 -11.22 9.23 -4.70
N LEU A 21 -12.24 9.98 -5.14
CA LEU A 21 -13.60 9.46 -5.33
C LEU A 21 -14.20 9.96 -6.63
N ASP A 22 -15.00 9.12 -7.28
CA ASP A 22 -15.84 9.56 -8.39
C ASP A 22 -16.99 10.44 -7.88
N PRO A 23 -17.53 11.37 -8.69
CA PRO A 23 -18.56 12.31 -8.24
C PRO A 23 -19.82 11.66 -7.66
N GLY A 24 -20.26 10.52 -8.20
CA GLY A 24 -21.46 9.80 -7.74
C GLY A 24 -21.29 9.25 -6.32
N PRO A 25 -20.29 8.39 -6.06
CA PRO A 25 -19.92 7.94 -4.72
C PRO A 25 -19.64 9.07 -3.73
N ALA A 26 -19.01 10.17 -4.17
CA ALA A 26 -18.67 11.30 -3.30
C ALA A 26 -19.91 11.94 -2.65
N LYS A 27 -20.97 12.26 -3.44
CA LYS A 27 -22.22 12.84 -2.91
C LYS A 27 -22.90 11.94 -1.87
N LYS A 28 -22.88 10.62 -2.09
CA LYS A 28 -23.45 9.66 -1.15
C LYS A 28 -22.66 9.67 0.18
N LEU A 29 -21.33 9.65 0.09
CA LEU A 29 -20.45 9.68 1.26
C LEU A 29 -20.55 11.00 2.03
N GLU A 30 -20.64 12.14 1.34
CA GLU A 30 -20.85 13.45 1.96
C GLU A 30 -22.12 13.50 2.82
N LYS A 31 -23.24 12.97 2.31
CA LYS A 31 -24.49 12.89 3.07
C LYS A 31 -24.33 12.02 4.32
N VAL A 32 -23.69 10.86 4.18
CA VAL A 32 -23.44 9.94 5.31
C VAL A 32 -22.56 10.63 6.35
N PHE A 33 -21.41 11.17 5.96
CA PHE A 33 -20.45 11.77 6.87
C PHE A 33 -20.96 13.05 7.55
N SER A 34 -21.74 13.87 6.85
CA SER A 34 -22.42 15.02 7.44
C SER A 34 -23.37 14.60 8.57
N GLY A 35 -24.05 13.46 8.43
CA GLY A 35 -24.91 12.89 9.48
C GLY A 35 -24.15 12.50 10.76
N TYR A 36 -22.84 12.29 10.67
CA TYR A 36 -21.94 12.04 11.81
C TYR A 36 -21.16 13.29 12.26
N GLY A 37 -21.54 14.48 11.78
CA GLY A 37 -20.87 15.74 12.10
C GLY A 37 -19.45 15.86 11.51
N LEU A 38 -19.12 15.07 10.50
CA LEU A 38 -17.86 15.19 9.77
C LEU A 38 -18.02 16.20 8.63
N VAL A 39 -16.99 17.02 8.44
CA VAL A 39 -16.90 17.99 7.36
C VAL A 39 -16.23 17.31 6.16
N PHE A 40 -16.77 17.54 4.97
CA PHE A 40 -16.36 16.94 3.72
C PHE A 40 -16.04 18.05 2.72
N GLU A 41 -14.85 18.05 2.14
CA GLU A 41 -14.40 19.11 1.22
C GLU A 41 -13.64 18.52 0.04
N ARG A 42 -13.90 19.04 -1.15
CA ARG A 42 -13.16 18.66 -2.36
C ARG A 42 -11.92 19.54 -2.49
N ILE A 43 -10.75 18.93 -2.68
CA ILE A 43 -9.56 19.65 -3.13
C ILE A 43 -9.43 19.54 -4.65
N ASP A 44 -8.89 20.59 -5.26
CA ASP A 44 -8.87 20.84 -6.71
C ASP A 44 -8.28 19.68 -7.55
N GLU A 45 -8.63 19.65 -8.85
CA GLU A 45 -8.31 18.61 -9.83
C GLU A 45 -6.79 18.50 -10.09
N SER A 46 -5.99 19.51 -9.72
CA SER A 46 -4.51 19.51 -9.81
C SER A 46 -3.81 18.46 -8.93
N TYR A 47 -4.51 17.87 -7.95
CA TYR A 47 -3.98 16.81 -7.07
C TYR A 47 -4.63 15.45 -7.31
N ASP A 48 -5.32 15.28 -8.45
CA ASP A 48 -5.87 14.02 -8.90
C ASP A 48 -4.76 13.15 -9.51
N TYR A 49 -4.19 12.26 -8.71
CA TYR A 49 -3.15 11.32 -9.14
C TYR A 49 -3.66 10.24 -10.11
N LYS A 50 -4.96 10.16 -10.38
CA LYS A 50 -5.57 9.22 -11.35
C LYS A 50 -6.11 9.90 -12.61
N GLY A 51 -6.08 11.23 -12.71
CA GLY A 51 -6.62 12.02 -13.82
C GLY A 51 -8.10 11.74 -14.14
N ARG A 52 -8.83 11.13 -13.18
CA ARG A 52 -10.21 10.65 -13.32
C ARG A 52 -11.02 10.77 -12.01
N SER A 53 -10.38 11.06 -10.88
CA SER A 53 -10.96 10.99 -9.53
C SER A 53 -10.61 12.23 -8.71
N ARG A 54 -11.62 13.04 -8.36
CA ARG A 54 -11.42 14.21 -7.48
C ARG A 54 -10.94 13.76 -6.10
N THR A 55 -9.95 14.45 -5.54
CA THR A 55 -9.53 14.18 -4.16
C THR A 55 -10.46 14.88 -3.18
N TYR A 56 -10.95 14.13 -2.20
CA TYR A 56 -11.81 14.62 -1.14
C TYR A 56 -11.13 14.45 0.21
N LEU A 57 -11.29 15.47 1.03
CA LEU A 57 -10.84 15.54 2.41
C LEU A 57 -12.04 15.40 3.35
N VAL A 58 -11.87 14.59 4.39
CA VAL A 58 -12.88 14.41 5.44
C VAL A 58 -12.25 14.62 6.80
N ALA A 59 -12.88 15.42 7.66
CA ALA A 59 -12.36 15.73 8.98
C ALA A 59 -13.45 15.99 10.01
N LYS A 60 -13.10 15.92 11.30
CA LYS A 60 -13.99 16.34 12.41
C LYS A 60 -14.09 17.85 12.58
N LYS A 61 -13.17 18.63 12.00
CA LYS A 61 -13.08 20.08 12.17
C LYS A 61 -12.71 20.73 10.86
N THR A 62 -13.41 21.81 10.50
CA THR A 62 -13.10 22.63 9.31
C THR A 62 -11.68 23.17 9.33
N SER A 63 -11.12 23.46 10.52
CA SER A 63 -9.72 23.92 10.65
C SER A 63 -8.71 22.89 10.14
N TYR A 64 -8.99 21.59 10.26
CA TYR A 64 -8.11 20.54 9.73
C TYR A 64 -8.22 20.43 8.21
N LEU A 65 -9.39 20.67 7.62
CA LEU A 65 -9.55 20.71 6.16
C LEU A 65 -8.81 21.90 5.56
N LYS A 66 -8.97 23.09 6.14
CA LYS A 66 -8.22 24.29 5.72
C LYS A 66 -6.71 24.08 5.79
N ALA A 67 -6.21 23.51 6.89
CA ALA A 67 -4.79 23.19 7.04
C ALA A 67 -4.31 22.16 6.01
N ALA A 68 -5.11 21.13 5.75
CA ALA A 68 -4.79 20.11 4.75
C ALA A 68 -4.78 20.68 3.33
N ALA A 69 -5.81 21.44 2.95
CA ALA A 69 -5.91 22.09 1.65
C ALA A 69 -4.72 23.03 1.41
N ALA A 70 -4.41 23.91 2.36
CA ALA A 70 -3.23 24.77 2.29
C ALA A 70 -1.93 23.96 2.12
N ALA A 71 -1.77 22.88 2.89
CA ALA A 71 -0.60 22.01 2.78
C ALA A 71 -0.50 21.29 1.42
N TYR A 72 -1.63 20.89 0.82
CA TYR A 72 -1.64 20.36 -0.55
C TYR A 72 -1.22 21.44 -1.56
N TYR A 73 -1.84 22.62 -1.51
CA TYR A 73 -1.52 23.76 -2.39
C TYR A 73 -0.04 24.13 -2.35
N ASP A 74 0.55 24.16 -1.16
CA ASP A 74 1.98 24.48 -0.97
C ASP A 74 2.92 23.28 -1.20
N SER A 75 2.39 22.12 -1.63
CA SER A 75 3.17 20.88 -1.78
C SER A 75 3.93 20.46 -0.52
N ARG A 76 3.36 20.78 0.66
CA ARG A 76 3.85 20.45 2.01
C ARG A 76 3.36 19.06 2.42
N TYR A 77 3.81 18.04 1.70
CA TYR A 77 3.46 16.64 1.98
C TYR A 77 3.87 16.19 3.40
N ASP A 78 4.83 16.87 4.03
CA ASP A 78 5.13 16.69 5.45
C ASP A 78 3.94 17.03 6.36
N ALA A 79 3.32 18.19 6.14
CA ALA A 79 2.17 18.64 6.91
C ALA A 79 0.93 17.79 6.61
N VAL A 80 0.72 17.42 5.33
CA VAL A 80 -0.35 16.49 4.94
C VAL A 80 -0.19 15.14 5.64
N GLY A 81 1.01 14.56 5.63
CA GLY A 81 1.29 13.29 6.29
C GLY A 81 1.03 13.33 7.80
N ALA A 82 1.39 14.43 8.47
CA ALA A 82 1.09 14.62 9.89
C ALA A 82 -0.42 14.66 10.17
N LEU A 83 -1.20 15.36 9.34
CA LEU A 83 -2.67 15.41 9.46
C LEU A 83 -3.33 14.05 9.19
N LEU A 84 -2.75 13.25 8.30
CA LEU A 84 -3.17 11.86 8.03
C LEU A 84 -2.76 10.87 9.14
N GLY A 85 -2.05 11.35 10.18
CA GLY A 85 -1.61 10.52 11.31
C GLY A 85 -0.38 9.65 11.00
N TYR A 86 0.39 9.98 9.97
CA TYR A 86 1.55 9.19 9.57
C TYR A 86 2.76 9.47 10.47
N PRO A 87 3.59 8.47 10.77
CA PRO A 87 4.80 8.69 11.57
C PRO A 87 5.79 9.65 10.88
N ALA A 88 6.37 10.57 11.65
CA ALA A 88 7.33 11.54 11.14
C ALA A 88 8.51 10.91 10.37
N CYS A 89 9.01 9.75 10.82
CA CYS A 89 10.07 9.01 10.12
C CYS A 89 9.63 8.51 8.73
N CYS A 90 8.39 8.07 8.59
CA CYS A 90 7.81 7.59 7.33
C CYS A 90 7.58 8.75 6.38
N VAL A 91 7.04 9.86 6.89
CA VAL A 91 6.85 11.11 6.14
C VAL A 91 8.20 11.66 5.65
N LYS A 92 9.21 11.73 6.51
CA LYS A 92 10.57 12.16 6.14
C LYS A 92 11.14 11.30 5.00
N LYS A 93 11.04 9.97 5.10
CA LYS A 93 11.53 9.07 4.04
C LYS A 93 10.74 9.24 2.75
N HIS A 94 9.41 9.36 2.84
CA HIS A 94 8.55 9.56 1.68
C HIS A 94 8.90 10.83 0.92
N ASN A 95 9.06 11.96 1.64
CA ASN A 95 9.48 13.22 1.05
C ASN A 95 10.87 13.15 0.42
N ALA A 96 11.82 12.44 1.05
CA ALA A 96 13.14 12.25 0.47
C ALA A 96 13.10 11.44 -0.84
N ILE A 97 12.15 10.51 -0.97
CA ILE A 97 11.96 9.74 -2.21
C ILE A 97 11.30 10.60 -3.29
N ILE A 98 10.21 11.31 -2.97
CA ILE A 98 9.49 12.17 -3.92
C ILE A 98 10.38 13.30 -4.43
N ARG A 99 11.18 13.93 -3.55
CA ARG A 99 12.09 15.03 -3.93
C ARG A 99 13.39 14.55 -4.58
N GLY A 100 13.68 13.25 -4.54
CA GLY A 100 14.87 12.70 -5.15
C GLY A 100 14.75 12.59 -6.66
N LYS A 101 15.88 12.65 -7.40
CA LYS A 101 15.93 12.41 -8.85
C LYS A 101 15.79 10.93 -9.25
N GLY A 102 15.29 10.08 -8.36
CA GLY A 102 15.17 8.64 -8.60
C GLY A 102 13.81 8.26 -9.18
N PRO A 103 13.66 7.07 -9.78
CA PRO A 103 12.35 6.57 -10.16
C PRO A 103 11.44 6.46 -8.93
N MET A 104 10.25 7.05 -8.99
CA MET A 104 9.28 7.04 -7.89
C MET A 104 8.76 5.64 -7.54
N ASN A 105 8.96 4.65 -8.42
CA ASN A 105 8.37 3.30 -8.36
C ASN A 105 9.17 2.32 -7.49
N ASP A 106 9.87 2.82 -6.47
CA ASP A 106 10.85 2.06 -5.70
C ASP A 106 10.61 2.15 -4.19
N PHE A 107 9.39 2.53 -3.76
CA PHE A 107 9.09 2.72 -2.34
C PHE A 107 9.29 1.42 -1.55
N VAL A 108 8.70 0.32 -2.02
CA VAL A 108 8.81 -0.99 -1.36
C VAL A 108 10.26 -1.45 -1.27
N ARG A 109 11.04 -1.32 -2.34
CA ARG A 109 12.47 -1.69 -2.35
C ARG A 109 13.26 -0.85 -1.36
N ARG A 110 13.05 0.47 -1.35
CA ARG A 110 13.74 1.37 -0.41
C ARG A 110 13.35 1.06 1.03
N SER A 111 12.11 0.69 1.30
CA SER A 111 11.68 0.25 2.63
C SER A 111 12.30 -1.10 3.00
N ALA A 112 12.33 -2.06 2.08
CA ALA A 112 12.96 -3.37 2.26
C ALA A 112 14.46 -3.27 2.56
N ALA A 113 15.19 -2.36 1.90
CA ALA A 113 16.64 -2.19 2.11
C ALA A 113 17.03 -1.79 3.55
N GLY A 114 16.14 -1.11 4.27
CA GLY A 114 16.35 -0.71 5.67
C GLY A 114 15.64 -1.60 6.69
N THR A 115 15.12 -2.75 6.27
CA THR A 115 14.33 -3.65 7.10
C THR A 115 15.23 -4.74 7.69
N GLY A 116 15.26 -4.85 9.02
CA GLY A 116 15.86 -6.01 9.70
C GLY A 116 14.89 -7.19 9.74
N ARG A 117 13.61 -6.94 10.04
CA ARG A 117 12.56 -7.97 10.06
C ARG A 117 11.31 -7.55 9.31
N PHE A 118 10.82 -8.41 8.42
CA PHE A 118 9.56 -8.18 7.71
C PHE A 118 8.38 -8.54 8.61
N ARG A 119 7.61 -7.53 9.02
CA ARG A 119 6.40 -7.69 9.83
C ARG A 119 5.19 -7.66 8.92
N TRP A 120 4.38 -8.71 8.93
CA TRP A 120 3.21 -8.82 8.06
C TRP A 120 2.23 -7.67 8.28
N GLU A 121 2.17 -7.11 9.49
CA GLU A 121 1.28 -5.97 9.79
C GLU A 121 1.62 -4.72 8.96
N LEU A 122 2.86 -4.65 8.45
CA LEU A 122 3.34 -3.57 7.61
C LEU A 122 3.35 -3.94 6.12
N ASN A 123 2.86 -5.12 5.74
CA ASN A 123 2.68 -5.45 4.33
C ASN A 123 1.60 -4.53 3.74
N ASN A 124 2.06 -3.55 2.97
CA ASN A 124 1.20 -2.57 2.33
C ASN A 124 1.18 -2.75 0.81
N ILE A 125 1.57 -3.92 0.29
CA ILE A 125 1.71 -4.14 -1.16
C ILE A 125 0.39 -4.01 -1.91
N LEU A 126 -0.69 -4.40 -1.25
CA LEU A 126 -2.05 -4.26 -1.74
C LEU A 126 -2.67 -2.89 -1.41
N ASP A 127 -1.85 -1.94 -0.96
CA ASP A 127 -2.19 -0.53 -0.79
C ASP A 127 -1.49 0.35 -1.83
N PHE A 128 -2.25 0.81 -2.82
CA PHE A 128 -1.75 1.57 -3.95
C PHE A 128 -1.85 3.09 -3.76
N ASP A 129 -2.62 3.59 -2.78
CA ASP A 129 -3.02 5.00 -2.73
C ASP A 129 -1.81 5.95 -2.58
N GLY A 130 -0.70 5.47 -2.00
CA GLY A 130 0.55 6.23 -1.85
C GLY A 130 1.66 5.89 -2.86
N ARG A 131 1.38 5.07 -3.88
CA ARG A 131 2.37 4.58 -4.86
C ARG A 131 2.06 4.97 -6.30
N LEU A 132 0.80 5.35 -6.54
CA LEU A 132 0.30 5.73 -7.85
C LEU A 132 0.70 7.18 -8.16
N ASN A 133 1.57 7.38 -9.15
CA ASN A 133 1.82 8.69 -9.76
C ASN A 133 2.07 8.56 -11.27
N GLY A 134 1.69 9.60 -12.02
CA GLY A 134 1.94 9.74 -13.46
C GLY A 134 1.10 8.82 -14.35
N GLU A 135 1.45 8.78 -15.64
CA GLU A 135 0.71 8.04 -16.67
C GLU A 135 0.57 6.54 -16.36
N ARG A 136 1.59 5.95 -15.72
CA ARG A 136 1.57 4.55 -15.29
C ARG A 136 0.46 4.26 -14.28
N ALA A 137 0.13 5.21 -13.41
CA ALA A 137 -0.98 5.05 -12.46
C ALA A 137 -2.35 5.17 -13.12
N ALA A 138 -2.50 6.08 -14.10
CA ALA A 138 -3.78 6.36 -14.74
C ALA A 138 -4.32 5.20 -15.60
N GLY A 139 -3.43 4.37 -16.15
CA GLY A 139 -3.79 3.21 -16.98
C GLY A 139 -3.87 1.87 -16.26
N PHE A 140 -3.60 1.83 -14.94
CA PHE A 140 -3.40 0.57 -14.24
C PHE A 140 -4.67 0.05 -13.56
N ASP A 141 -5.21 -1.05 -14.06
CA ASP A 141 -6.40 -1.69 -13.50
C ASP A 141 -6.04 -2.57 -12.30
N VAL A 142 -6.40 -2.12 -11.11
CA VAL A 142 -6.26 -2.85 -9.84
C VAL A 142 -7.58 -3.41 -9.34
N SER A 143 -8.66 -3.36 -10.12
CA SER A 143 -10.02 -3.75 -9.70
C SER A 143 -10.12 -5.20 -9.21
N LEU A 144 -9.27 -6.08 -9.75
CA LEU A 144 -9.20 -7.50 -9.37
C LEU A 144 -8.20 -7.79 -8.24
N VAL A 145 -7.49 -6.77 -7.75
CA VAL A 145 -6.50 -6.92 -6.69
C VAL A 145 -7.19 -6.75 -5.34
N PRO A 146 -7.11 -7.72 -4.42
CA PRO A 146 -7.70 -7.56 -3.10
C PRO A 146 -7.01 -6.42 -2.37
N HIS A 147 -7.75 -5.39 -1.98
CA HIS A 147 -7.19 -4.28 -1.20
C HIS A 147 -7.09 -4.66 0.28
N ALA A 148 -5.89 -5.00 0.73
CA ALA A 148 -5.61 -5.34 2.13
C ALA A 148 -4.40 -4.55 2.65
N SER A 149 -4.52 -4.00 3.85
CA SER A 149 -3.42 -3.31 4.55
C SER A 149 -3.89 -2.82 5.91
N LEU A 150 -2.99 -2.85 6.89
CA LEU A 150 -3.25 -2.28 8.21
C LEU A 150 -2.75 -0.85 8.38
N ILE A 151 -2.11 -0.25 7.38
CA ILE A 151 -1.69 1.15 7.37
C ILE A 151 -1.95 1.74 5.98
N SER A 152 -2.17 3.05 5.92
CA SER A 152 -2.45 3.79 4.66
C SER A 152 -1.24 4.59 4.18
N HIS A 153 -0.03 4.23 4.63
CA HIS A 153 1.22 4.90 4.29
C HIS A 153 2.30 3.88 3.94
N ASN A 154 3.31 4.32 3.18
CA ASN A 154 4.52 3.53 2.97
C ASN A 154 5.39 3.59 4.24
N PRO A 155 5.64 2.47 4.94
CA PRO A 155 6.45 2.50 6.15
C PRO A 155 7.90 2.76 5.79
N CYS A 156 8.67 3.45 6.64
CA CYS A 156 10.08 3.71 6.33
C CYS A 156 10.95 2.43 6.33
N ALA A 157 10.50 1.39 7.01
CA ALA A 157 11.03 0.03 7.01
C ALA A 157 9.90 -0.91 7.45
N TYR A 158 9.94 -2.19 7.08
CA TYR A 158 8.91 -3.18 7.42
C TYR A 158 8.98 -3.70 8.88
N ASP A 159 9.84 -3.10 9.71
CA ASP A 159 9.89 -3.21 11.17
C ASP A 159 9.74 -1.84 11.88
N CYS A 160 9.30 -0.80 11.16
CA CYS A 160 9.12 0.54 11.73
C CYS A 160 8.16 0.54 12.93
N ALA A 161 8.70 0.76 14.14
CA ALA A 161 7.96 0.67 15.40
C ALA A 161 6.74 1.62 15.48
N PRO A 162 6.84 2.93 15.09
CA PRO A 162 5.67 3.79 15.02
C PRO A 162 4.57 3.28 14.08
N SER A 163 4.95 2.74 12.91
CA SER A 163 3.98 2.16 11.96
C SER A 163 3.33 0.90 12.53
N LEU A 164 4.10 0.04 13.21
CA LEU A 164 3.57 -1.16 13.88
C LEU A 164 2.53 -0.81 14.94
N LYS A 165 2.74 0.27 15.71
CA LYS A 165 1.77 0.74 16.68
C LYS A 165 0.44 1.08 16.01
N ILE A 166 0.47 1.80 14.88
CA ILE A 166 -0.73 2.14 14.11
C ILE A 166 -1.37 0.88 13.51
N ALA A 167 -0.58 -0.02 12.92
CA ALA A 167 -1.07 -1.24 12.31
C ALA A 167 -1.82 -2.14 13.31
N ARG A 168 -1.25 -2.32 14.51
CA ARG A 168 -1.87 -3.10 15.58
C ARG A 168 -3.13 -2.46 16.12
N LEU A 169 -3.14 -1.13 16.25
CA LEU A 169 -4.34 -0.38 16.62
C LEU A 169 -5.43 -0.56 15.56
N ASN A 170 -5.10 -0.40 14.28
CA ASN A 170 -6.02 -0.62 13.16
C ASN A 170 -6.57 -2.05 13.19
N LEU A 171 -5.74 -3.07 13.36
CA LEU A 171 -6.18 -4.46 13.46
C LEU A 171 -7.18 -4.67 14.61
N ALA A 172 -6.87 -4.13 15.80
CA ALA A 172 -7.76 -4.24 16.96
C ALA A 172 -9.12 -3.55 16.70
N LEU A 173 -9.10 -2.37 16.09
CA LEU A 173 -10.32 -1.62 15.76
C LEU A 173 -11.14 -2.30 14.66
N LEU A 174 -10.50 -2.80 13.60
CA LEU A 174 -11.19 -3.51 12.51
C LEU A 174 -11.88 -4.77 13.03
N ARG A 175 -11.21 -5.54 13.92
CA ARG A 175 -11.82 -6.69 14.60
C ARG A 175 -13.00 -6.31 15.47
N ARG A 176 -12.85 -5.23 16.26
CA ARG A 176 -13.92 -4.74 17.15
C ARG A 176 -15.18 -4.32 16.38
N HIS A 177 -15.02 -3.73 15.20
CA HIS A 177 -16.12 -3.15 14.42
C HIS A 177 -16.58 -4.04 13.23
N GLY A 178 -16.10 -5.28 13.15
CA GLY A 178 -16.50 -6.22 12.09
C GLY A 178 -16.10 -5.78 10.68
N ALA A 179 -15.04 -4.98 10.56
CA ALA A 179 -14.66 -4.35 9.30
C ALA A 179 -13.83 -5.28 8.40
N GLY A 180 -14.53 -6.17 7.68
CA GLY A 180 -14.15 -6.74 6.37
C GLY A 180 -12.82 -7.47 6.21
N SER A 181 -12.54 -7.85 4.95
CA SER A 181 -11.33 -8.56 4.51
C SER A 181 -10.06 -7.70 4.45
N GLU A 182 -10.15 -6.38 4.69
CA GLU A 182 -9.02 -5.43 4.62
C GLU A 182 -7.84 -5.80 5.56
N ALA A 183 -8.12 -6.61 6.59
CA ALA A 183 -7.20 -6.99 7.65
C ALA A 183 -6.82 -8.47 7.64
N ASP A 184 -7.09 -9.23 6.58
CA ASP A 184 -6.82 -10.67 6.54
C ASP A 184 -5.33 -10.98 6.80
N PRO A 185 -4.96 -11.49 8.00
CA PRO A 185 -3.57 -11.78 8.31
C PRO A 185 -3.01 -12.88 7.40
N ALA A 186 -3.85 -13.81 6.96
CA ALA A 186 -3.43 -14.91 6.10
C ALA A 186 -3.06 -14.43 4.69
N LEU A 187 -3.60 -13.29 4.23
CA LEU A 187 -3.19 -12.64 2.99
C LEU A 187 -1.94 -11.77 3.21
N LEU A 188 -1.93 -10.97 4.27
CA LEU A 188 -0.85 -10.01 4.55
C LEU A 188 0.47 -10.68 4.97
N ALA A 189 0.43 -11.89 5.52
CA ALA A 189 1.60 -12.67 5.89
C ALA A 189 2.16 -13.54 4.75
N ARG A 190 1.62 -13.45 3.53
CA ARG A 190 2.14 -14.22 2.39
C ARG A 190 3.45 -13.64 1.85
N PRO A 191 4.37 -14.49 1.36
CA PRO A 191 5.52 -14.04 0.59
C PRO A 191 5.08 -13.27 -0.65
N VAL A 192 5.84 -12.24 -1.00
CA VAL A 192 5.57 -11.44 -2.20
C VAL A 192 6.79 -11.45 -3.11
N LEU A 193 6.61 -11.94 -4.34
CA LEU A 193 7.54 -11.68 -5.43
C LEU A 193 7.28 -10.26 -5.94
N TYR A 194 8.25 -9.39 -5.80
CA TYR A 194 8.13 -7.98 -6.14
C TYR A 194 9.23 -7.60 -7.14
N ALA A 195 8.84 -7.18 -8.33
CA ALA A 195 9.76 -6.62 -9.33
C ALA A 195 9.82 -5.09 -9.17
N ASP A 196 8.68 -4.42 -9.05
CA ASP A 196 8.53 -2.99 -8.75
C ASP A 196 7.11 -2.68 -8.22
N ASP A 197 6.81 -1.39 -7.97
CA ASP A 197 5.53 -0.95 -7.36
C ASP A 197 4.27 -1.32 -8.18
N PHE A 198 4.43 -1.69 -9.45
CA PHE A 198 3.37 -2.11 -10.37
C PHE A 198 3.48 -3.58 -10.76
N ASN A 199 4.60 -4.25 -10.51
CA ASN A 199 4.84 -5.62 -10.97
C ASN A 199 5.13 -6.53 -9.77
N PHE A 200 4.15 -7.30 -9.32
CA PHE A 200 4.29 -8.22 -8.19
C PHE A 200 3.33 -9.43 -8.24
N ALA A 201 3.64 -10.44 -7.44
CA ALA A 201 2.79 -11.59 -7.20
C ALA A 201 2.79 -11.96 -5.71
N VAL A 202 1.60 -12.14 -5.13
CA VAL A 202 1.42 -12.64 -3.77
C VAL A 202 1.36 -14.16 -3.84
N LEU A 203 2.29 -14.85 -3.19
CA LEU A 203 2.45 -16.30 -3.28
C LEU A 203 1.67 -17.00 -2.16
N ASN A 204 0.90 -18.03 -2.47
CA ASN A 204 0.20 -18.85 -1.48
C ASN A 204 1.19 -19.82 -0.84
N GLY A 205 1.94 -19.34 0.15
CA GLY A 205 3.06 -20.12 0.68
C GLY A 205 3.77 -19.47 1.85
N THR A 206 5.02 -19.89 2.07
CA THR A 206 5.89 -19.42 3.15
C THR A 206 7.26 -19.06 2.60
N SER A 207 7.90 -18.07 3.24
CA SER A 207 9.27 -17.70 2.89
C SER A 207 10.27 -18.58 3.60
N GLY A 208 11.39 -18.85 2.92
CA GLY A 208 12.53 -19.57 3.46
C GLY A 208 13.84 -18.92 3.03
N PRO A 209 14.99 -19.44 3.50
CA PRO A 209 16.30 -18.97 3.06
C PRO A 209 16.41 -19.00 1.53
N GLY A 210 16.69 -17.84 0.92
CA GLY A 210 16.90 -17.71 -0.53
C GLY A 210 15.64 -17.78 -1.41
N GLY A 211 14.44 -17.94 -0.84
CA GLY A 211 13.24 -18.16 -1.66
C GLY A 211 11.89 -18.16 -0.92
N ALA A 212 10.87 -18.61 -1.63
CA ALA A 212 9.54 -18.88 -1.09
C ALA A 212 9.01 -20.20 -1.67
N ALA A 213 8.54 -21.09 -0.80
CA ALA A 213 7.82 -22.30 -1.17
C ALA A 213 6.32 -21.99 -1.20
N TYR A 214 5.61 -22.41 -2.24
CA TYR A 214 4.22 -21.99 -2.46
C TYR A 214 3.42 -23.00 -3.30
N SER A 215 2.09 -22.91 -3.28
CA SER A 215 1.19 -23.83 -4.03
C SER A 215 0.37 -23.14 -5.12
N GLY A 216 0.52 -21.83 -5.27
CA GLY A 216 -0.15 -20.99 -6.26
C GLY A 216 0.02 -19.51 -5.92
N THR A 217 -0.81 -18.66 -6.51
CA THR A 217 -0.79 -17.21 -6.25
C THR A 217 -2.13 -16.72 -5.73
N ALA A 218 -2.11 -15.77 -4.79
CA ALA A 218 -3.31 -15.05 -4.36
C ALA A 218 -3.66 -13.94 -5.37
N CYS A 219 -2.61 -13.35 -5.95
CA CYS A 219 -2.69 -12.24 -6.87
C CYS A 219 -1.43 -12.25 -7.73
N VAL A 220 -1.57 -11.90 -9.00
CA VAL A 220 -0.46 -11.60 -9.93
C VAL A 220 -0.87 -10.35 -10.68
N LEU A 221 0.01 -9.37 -10.68
CA LEU A 221 -0.23 -8.05 -11.24
C LEU A 221 1.04 -7.55 -11.92
N GLY A 222 0.95 -7.21 -13.21
CA GLY A 222 2.09 -6.73 -14.00
C GLY A 222 3.15 -7.80 -14.32
N LEU A 223 2.87 -9.06 -13.96
CA LEU A 223 3.71 -10.23 -14.21
C LEU A 223 2.90 -11.32 -14.94
N GLU A 224 1.98 -10.92 -15.81
CA GLU A 224 1.04 -11.80 -16.51
C GLU A 224 1.75 -12.86 -17.35
N GLU A 225 2.89 -12.51 -17.95
CA GLU A 225 3.74 -13.44 -18.69
C GLU A 225 4.33 -14.54 -17.81
N LEU A 226 4.38 -14.33 -16.49
CA LEU A 226 4.82 -15.31 -15.50
C LEU A 226 3.67 -16.13 -14.92
N ARG A 227 2.41 -15.73 -15.12
CA ARG A 227 1.23 -16.33 -14.46
C ARG A 227 1.18 -17.85 -14.62
N GLY A 228 1.42 -18.35 -15.84
CA GLY A 228 1.42 -19.79 -16.11
C GLY A 228 2.56 -20.57 -15.45
N ALA A 229 3.74 -19.95 -15.31
CA ALA A 229 4.87 -20.56 -14.60
C ALA A 229 4.66 -20.50 -13.08
N LEU A 230 4.22 -19.35 -12.56
CA LEU A 230 3.85 -19.17 -11.15
C LEU A 230 2.80 -20.19 -10.75
N GLY A 231 1.74 -20.40 -11.54
CA GLY A 231 0.65 -21.34 -11.18
C GLY A 231 1.01 -22.82 -11.15
N ARG A 232 2.16 -23.25 -11.70
CA ARG A 232 2.56 -24.67 -11.77
C ARG A 232 3.82 -25.03 -10.99
N CYS A 233 4.53 -24.04 -10.47
CA CYS A 233 5.76 -24.20 -9.71
C CYS A 233 5.47 -24.22 -8.21
N ASP A 234 6.39 -24.77 -7.43
CA ASP A 234 6.29 -24.90 -5.98
C ASP A 234 7.38 -24.13 -5.21
N LEU A 235 8.34 -23.54 -5.93
CA LEU A 235 9.44 -22.78 -5.35
C LEU A 235 9.81 -21.58 -6.23
N ALA A 236 9.99 -20.42 -5.62
CA ALA A 236 10.55 -19.22 -6.22
C ALA A 236 11.83 -18.85 -5.48
N ALA A 237 12.91 -18.60 -6.23
CA ALA A 237 14.20 -18.18 -5.69
C ALA A 237 14.75 -17.00 -6.48
N VAL A 238 15.45 -16.08 -5.80
CA VAL A 238 16.07 -14.92 -6.44
C VAL A 238 17.57 -14.91 -6.17
N SER A 239 18.36 -14.85 -7.24
CA SER A 239 19.82 -14.68 -7.18
C SER A 239 20.25 -13.55 -8.11
N GLY A 240 20.81 -12.48 -7.56
CA GLY A 240 21.12 -11.26 -8.33
C GLY A 240 19.86 -10.72 -9.02
N ARG A 241 19.89 -10.64 -10.35
CA ARG A 241 18.74 -10.20 -11.18
C ARG A 241 17.86 -11.34 -11.69
N ARG A 242 18.21 -12.58 -11.36
CA ARG A 242 17.54 -13.78 -11.87
C ARG A 242 16.49 -14.28 -10.90
N LEU A 243 15.27 -14.42 -11.40
CA LEU A 243 14.23 -15.24 -10.80
C LEU A 243 14.33 -16.66 -11.33
N THR A 244 14.31 -17.65 -10.44
CA THR A 244 14.14 -19.06 -10.79
C THR A 244 12.83 -19.56 -10.18
N LEU A 245 11.95 -20.11 -11.02
CA LEU A 245 10.76 -20.84 -10.60
C LEU A 245 11.00 -22.33 -10.84
N SER A 246 10.80 -23.15 -9.81
CA SER A 246 11.05 -24.59 -9.85
C SER A 246 9.81 -25.38 -9.46
N ARG A 247 9.73 -26.63 -9.97
CA ARG A 247 8.74 -27.62 -9.57
C ARG A 247 9.46 -28.89 -9.15
N LYS A 248 9.20 -29.38 -7.93
CA LYS A 248 9.86 -30.59 -7.38
C LYS A 248 11.38 -30.53 -7.52
N GLY A 249 11.95 -29.36 -7.21
CA GLY A 249 13.40 -29.10 -7.30
C GLY A 249 13.97 -28.87 -8.71
N ARG A 250 13.19 -29.04 -9.78
CA ARG A 250 13.65 -28.81 -11.16
C ARG A 250 13.28 -27.40 -11.64
N PRO A 251 14.22 -26.62 -12.20
CA PRO A 251 13.90 -25.32 -12.80
C PRO A 251 12.89 -25.48 -13.95
N VAL A 252 11.82 -24.69 -13.90
CA VAL A 252 10.77 -24.61 -14.93
C VAL A 252 10.89 -23.30 -15.70
N LEU A 253 11.29 -22.22 -15.01
CA LEU A 253 11.55 -20.92 -15.62
C LEU A 253 12.76 -20.28 -14.95
N GLN A 254 13.61 -19.68 -15.78
CA GLN A 254 14.63 -18.74 -15.33
C GLN A 254 14.44 -17.43 -16.10
N LYS A 255 14.28 -16.32 -15.39
CA LYS A 255 14.06 -14.99 -16.00
C LYS A 255 14.97 -13.96 -15.35
N ASP A 256 15.71 -13.23 -16.17
CA ASP A 256 16.48 -12.07 -15.75
C ASP A 256 15.60 -10.81 -15.82
N PHE A 257 15.66 -10.00 -14.77
CA PHE A 257 14.99 -8.71 -14.69
C PHE A 257 15.99 -7.56 -14.89
N PRO A 258 15.53 -6.37 -15.34
CA PRO A 258 16.40 -5.19 -15.43
C PRO A 258 17.00 -4.82 -14.06
N VAL A 259 16.19 -4.93 -13.01
CA VAL A 259 16.55 -4.69 -11.61
C VAL A 259 16.34 -5.97 -10.80
N LYS A 260 17.13 -6.19 -9.75
CA LYS A 260 16.98 -7.33 -8.84
C LYS A 260 15.54 -7.45 -8.34
N PRO A 261 14.79 -8.53 -8.64
CA PRO A 261 13.49 -8.75 -8.01
C PRO A 261 13.70 -9.02 -6.51
N LEU A 262 12.64 -8.87 -5.72
CA LEU A 262 12.64 -9.14 -4.29
C LEU A 262 11.68 -10.28 -3.99
N LEU A 263 12.05 -11.15 -3.06
CA LEU A 263 11.11 -12.02 -2.37
C LEU A 263 10.99 -11.48 -0.95
N LEU A 264 9.86 -10.84 -0.66
CA LEU A 264 9.61 -10.16 0.60
C LEU A 264 9.01 -11.16 1.60
N PRO A 265 9.75 -11.51 2.69
CA PRO A 265 9.40 -12.62 3.55
C PRO A 265 8.50 -12.21 4.71
N PHE A 266 7.32 -11.69 4.39
CA PHE A 266 6.31 -11.49 5.43
C PHE A 266 5.97 -12.84 6.06
N ALA A 267 5.81 -12.84 7.37
CA ALA A 267 5.45 -14.01 8.17
C ALA A 267 4.69 -13.55 9.42
N LEU A 268 3.81 -14.41 9.93
CA LEU A 268 3.02 -14.18 11.14
C LEU A 268 3.90 -14.01 12.39
#